data_AF-A0A093ZIM0-F1
#
_entry.id   AF-A0A093ZIM0-F1
#
_cell.length_a   1.000
_cell.length_b   1.000
_cell.length_c   1.000
_cell.angle_alpha   90.00
_cell.angle_beta   90.00
_cell.angle_gamma   90.00
#
_symmetry.space_group_name_H-M   'P 1'
#
loop_
_entity.id
_entity.type
_entity.pdbx_description
1 polymer ?
#
loop_
_entity_poly.entity_id
_entity_poly.type
_entity_poly.pdbx_seq_one_letter_code
_entity_poly.pdbx_strand_id
1 'polypeptide(L)'
;MGSSTPSEIPAMATSPKHIFFTDFDGTITSRDSNDYMTDNLGFGQPTRLGLNRQVLANEITFRSAFKQMLDSVPTPFNKCVDILLENIVLDPGFRAFYDWAKANNIPIVILSGGMTPIIRALLDKLLGEDSSWMQIVSNDVGALPGNNINEENGWEIVFHDET
;
A
#
# COMPACT_ATOMS: atom_id res chain seq x y z
N MET A 1 32.04 4.25 -15.27
CA MET A 1 30.92 5.20 -15.07
C MET A 1 29.75 4.68 -15.88
N GLY A 2 29.01 3.72 -15.33
CA GLY A 2 27.87 3.13 -16.03
C GLY A 2 26.76 4.17 -16.08
N SER A 3 26.40 4.60 -17.28
CA SER A 3 25.20 5.37 -17.53
C SER A 3 24.01 4.47 -17.20
N SER A 4 23.39 4.64 -16.04
CA SER A 4 22.08 4.07 -15.78
C SER A 4 21.13 4.61 -16.85
N THR A 5 20.41 3.70 -17.49
CA THR A 5 19.40 4.10 -18.47
C THR A 5 18.22 4.73 -17.72
N PRO A 6 17.54 5.73 -18.29
CA PRO A 6 16.44 6.45 -17.63
C PRO A 6 15.28 5.57 -17.12
N SER A 7 15.22 4.29 -17.48
CA SER A 7 14.16 3.37 -17.05
C SER A 7 14.40 2.70 -15.70
N GLU A 8 15.60 2.74 -15.11
CA GLU A 8 15.87 2.04 -13.84
C GLU A 8 15.44 2.85 -12.60
N ILE A 9 15.27 4.17 -12.71
CA ILE A 9 14.92 5.04 -11.58
C ILE A 9 13.94 6.13 -12.04
N PRO A 10 12.63 5.84 -12.13
CA PRO A 10 11.63 6.81 -12.61
C PRO A 10 11.66 8.15 -11.87
N ALA A 11 11.89 8.12 -10.55
CA ALA A 11 12.06 9.31 -9.74
C ALA A 11 13.24 10.21 -10.17
N MET A 12 14.24 9.70 -10.90
CA MET A 12 15.38 10.48 -11.40
C MET A 12 15.17 11.04 -12.81
N ALA A 13 14.03 10.79 -13.45
CA ALA A 13 13.80 11.15 -14.86
C ALA A 13 13.99 12.65 -15.16
N THR A 14 13.77 13.53 -14.19
CA THR A 14 13.91 14.98 -14.33
C THR A 14 15.20 15.55 -13.71
N SER A 15 16.16 14.68 -13.34
CA SER A 15 17.39 15.05 -12.61
C SER A 15 17.12 15.94 -11.38
N PRO A 16 16.22 15.51 -10.46
CA PRO A 16 15.84 16.32 -9.31
C PRO A 16 17.00 16.45 -8.32
N LYS A 17 17.02 17.55 -7.56
CA LYS A 17 18.01 17.75 -6.49
C LYS A 17 17.66 16.99 -5.21
N HIS A 18 16.38 16.72 -5.01
CA HIS A 18 15.83 16.08 -3.83
C HIS A 18 14.77 15.07 -4.26
N ILE A 19 14.57 14.04 -3.45
CA ILE A 19 13.52 13.04 -3.59
C ILE A 19 12.94 12.82 -2.20
N PHE A 20 11.61 12.75 -2.09
CA PHE A 20 10.98 12.30 -0.86
C PHE A 20 10.63 10.83 -0.95
N PHE A 21 11.01 10.08 0.09
CA PHE A 21 10.55 8.73 0.32
C PHE A 21 9.57 8.78 1.48
N THR A 22 8.41 8.16 1.29
CA THR A 22 7.35 8.21 2.29
C THR A 22 6.62 6.88 2.36
N ASP A 23 6.21 6.52 3.56
CA ASP A 23 5.23 5.46 3.76
C ASP A 23 3.82 5.93 3.34
N PHE A 24 2.84 5.02 3.27
CA PHE A 24 1.47 5.28 2.85
C PHE A 24 0.46 5.17 4.00
N ASP A 25 0.35 3.99 4.62
CA ASP A 25 -0.66 3.67 5.63
C ASP A 25 -0.31 4.34 6.97
N GLY A 26 -1.19 5.20 7.49
CA GLY A 26 -0.88 5.99 8.69
C GLY A 26 0.13 7.13 8.48
N THR A 27 0.55 7.37 7.22
CA THR A 27 1.45 8.47 6.82
C THR A 27 0.78 9.40 5.80
N ILE A 28 0.49 8.90 4.59
CA ILE A 28 -0.28 9.64 3.55
C ILE A 28 -1.77 9.56 3.87
N THR A 29 -2.20 8.42 4.39
CA THR A 29 -3.56 8.19 4.85
C THR A 29 -3.61 8.25 6.36
N SER A 30 -4.72 8.71 6.91
CA SER A 30 -4.89 8.83 8.38
C SER A 30 -5.06 7.48 9.10
N ARG A 31 -5.25 6.39 8.36
CA ARG A 31 -5.51 5.05 8.87
C ARG A 31 -4.85 4.02 7.97
N ASP A 32 -4.40 2.92 8.56
CA ASP A 32 -3.88 1.78 7.83
C ASP A 32 -5.01 0.98 7.16
N SER A 33 -4.91 0.83 5.85
CA SER A 33 -5.89 0.14 4.99
C SER A 33 -5.92 -1.37 5.23
N ASN A 34 -4.78 -2.01 5.51
CA ASN A 34 -4.70 -3.45 5.79
C ASN A 34 -5.27 -3.77 7.17
N ASP A 35 -4.96 -2.93 8.18
CA ASP A 35 -5.57 -2.98 9.50
C ASP A 35 -7.09 -2.83 9.38
N TYR A 36 -7.58 -1.87 8.57
CA TYR A 36 -9.02 -1.68 8.36
C TYR A 36 -9.68 -2.92 7.77
N MET A 37 -9.11 -3.51 6.72
CA MET A 37 -9.66 -4.74 6.12
C MET A 37 -9.66 -5.89 7.13
N THR A 38 -8.55 -6.08 7.83
CA THR A 38 -8.41 -7.16 8.82
C THR A 38 -9.39 -7.00 9.98
N ASP A 39 -9.57 -5.76 10.46
CA ASP A 39 -10.41 -5.46 11.62
C ASP A 39 -11.90 -5.55 11.31
N ASN A 40 -12.31 -5.25 10.07
CA ASN A 40 -13.73 -5.14 9.70
C ASN A 40 -14.24 -6.26 8.78
N LEU A 41 -13.36 -6.85 7.97
CA LEU A 41 -13.69 -7.88 6.98
C LEU A 41 -13.02 -9.22 7.28
N GLY A 42 -11.94 -9.21 8.06
CA GLY A 42 -11.21 -10.41 8.48
C GLY A 42 -11.58 -10.89 9.87
N PHE A 43 -10.61 -11.46 10.58
CA PHE A 43 -10.82 -12.03 11.91
C PHE A 43 -10.99 -11.01 13.07
N GLY A 44 -11.00 -9.72 12.77
CA GLY A 44 -11.19 -8.64 13.74
C GLY A 44 -9.95 -8.18 14.52
N GLN A 45 -10.08 -6.99 15.09
CA GLN A 45 -9.04 -6.30 15.85
C GLN A 45 -8.41 -7.10 17.00
N PRO A 46 -9.17 -7.84 17.85
CA PRO A 46 -8.56 -8.58 18.94
C PRO A 46 -7.52 -9.61 18.48
N THR A 47 -7.82 -10.30 17.38
CA THR A 47 -6.93 -11.31 16.77
C THR A 47 -5.71 -10.64 16.14
N ARG A 48 -5.90 -9.54 15.40
CA ARG A 48 -4.81 -8.75 14.82
C ARG A 48 -3.81 -8.26 15.88
N LEU A 49 -4.32 -7.68 16.97
CA LEU A 49 -3.49 -7.24 18.09
C LEU A 49 -2.79 -8.42 18.80
N GLY A 50 -3.41 -9.61 18.78
CA GLY A 50 -2.77 -10.86 19.19
C GLY A 50 -1.54 -11.18 18.35
N LEU A 51 -1.66 -11.16 17.02
CA LEU A 51 -0.54 -11.38 16.10
C LEU A 51 0.56 -10.32 16.27
N ASN A 52 0.20 -9.04 16.42
CA ASN A 52 1.17 -7.97 16.66
C ASN A 52 2.00 -8.24 17.93
N ARG A 53 1.39 -8.74 19.00
CA ARG A 53 2.11 -9.13 20.22
C ARG A 53 3.09 -10.29 19.97
N GLN A 54 2.69 -11.30 19.19
CA GLN A 54 3.58 -12.42 18.82
C GLN A 54 4.77 -11.94 17.98
N VAL A 55 4.53 -11.01 17.04
CA VAL A 55 5.62 -10.38 16.25
C VAL A 55 6.59 -9.64 17.16
N LEU A 56 6.10 -8.81 18.09
CA LEU A 56 6.95 -8.07 19.03
C LEU A 56 7.70 -8.99 20.01
N ALA A 57 7.16 -10.17 20.30
CA ALA A 57 7.82 -11.22 21.08
C ALA A 57 8.82 -12.06 20.27
N ASN A 58 8.98 -11.79 18.96
CA ASN A 58 9.78 -12.58 18.01
C ASN A 58 9.34 -14.05 17.89
N GLU A 59 8.06 -14.35 18.15
CA GLU A 59 7.50 -15.70 18.04
C GLU A 59 7.14 -16.05 16.58
N ILE A 60 6.69 -15.05 15.82
CA ILE A 60 6.42 -15.13 14.38
C ILE A 60 7.01 -13.91 13.67
N THR A 61 7.31 -14.03 12.38
CA THR A 61 7.78 -12.90 11.59
C THR A 61 6.64 -11.96 11.23
N PHE A 62 6.95 -10.68 11.02
CA PHE A 62 5.98 -9.71 10.52
C PHE A 62 5.36 -10.17 9.19
N ARG A 63 6.17 -10.70 8.24
CA ARG A 63 5.68 -11.23 6.96
C ARG A 63 4.64 -12.34 7.13
N SER A 64 4.88 -13.27 8.07
CA SER A 64 3.94 -14.35 8.38
C SER A 64 2.65 -13.82 9.01
N ALA A 65 2.77 -12.92 9.99
CA ALA A 65 1.62 -12.29 10.63
C ALA A 65 0.79 -11.50 9.62
N PHE A 66 1.43 -10.72 8.75
CA PHE A 66 0.79 -9.90 7.74
C PHE A 66 0.05 -10.74 6.70
N LYS A 67 0.65 -11.86 6.24
CA LYS A 67 -0.06 -12.81 5.38
C LYS A 67 -1.28 -13.39 6.09
N GLN A 68 -1.17 -13.80 7.36
CA GLN A 68 -2.32 -14.31 8.12
C GLN A 68 -3.44 -13.26 8.28
N MET A 69 -3.11 -11.99 8.44
CA MET A 69 -4.08 -10.90 8.50
C MET A 69 -4.85 -10.78 7.18
N LEU A 70 -4.13 -10.72 6.05
CA LEU A 70 -4.75 -10.55 4.73
C LEU A 70 -5.52 -11.80 4.28
N ASP A 71 -4.97 -12.99 4.51
CA ASP A 71 -5.63 -14.29 4.22
C ASP A 71 -6.92 -14.48 5.05
N SER A 72 -7.11 -13.72 6.14
CA SER A 72 -8.34 -13.78 6.94
C SER A 72 -9.54 -13.08 6.29
N VAL A 73 -9.32 -12.29 5.23
CA VAL A 73 -10.34 -11.49 4.56
C VAL A 73 -10.96 -12.30 3.39
N PRO A 74 -12.19 -12.83 3.53
CA PRO A 74 -12.82 -13.60 2.45
C PRO A 74 -13.35 -12.72 1.32
N THR A 75 -13.48 -11.42 1.57
CA THR A 75 -14.13 -10.47 0.66
C THR A 75 -13.38 -10.38 -0.68
N PRO A 76 -14.09 -10.41 -1.83
CA PRO A 76 -13.50 -10.16 -3.14
C PRO A 76 -12.65 -8.88 -3.20
N PHE A 77 -11.51 -8.92 -3.90
CA PHE A 77 -10.54 -7.82 -3.87
C PHE A 77 -11.12 -6.48 -4.35
N ASN A 78 -11.91 -6.45 -5.43
CA ASN A 78 -12.61 -5.24 -5.87
C ASN A 78 -13.55 -4.66 -4.79
N LYS A 79 -14.21 -5.52 -4.01
CA LYS A 79 -15.06 -5.08 -2.90
C LYS A 79 -14.25 -4.56 -1.72
N CYS A 80 -13.08 -5.13 -1.44
CA CYS A 80 -12.13 -4.53 -0.51
C CYS A 80 -11.74 -3.11 -0.94
N VAL A 81 -11.41 -2.92 -2.23
CA VAL A 81 -11.08 -1.59 -2.78
C VAL A 81 -12.26 -0.63 -2.61
N ASP A 82 -13.48 -1.02 -3.02
CA ASP A 82 -14.69 -0.19 -2.88
C ASP A 82 -14.89 0.28 -1.41
N ILE A 83 -14.78 -0.65 -0.46
CA ILE A 83 -14.93 -0.38 0.98
C ILE A 83 -13.85 0.58 1.48
N LEU A 84 -12.59 0.36 1.12
CA LEU A 84 -11.48 1.21 1.53
C LEU A 84 -11.63 2.63 0.98
N LEU A 85 -12.06 2.77 -0.28
CA LEU A 85 -12.32 4.06 -0.89
C LEU A 85 -13.37 4.87 -0.11
N GLU A 86 -14.35 4.23 0.52
CA GLU A 86 -15.38 4.88 1.32
C GLU A 86 -14.91 5.27 2.73
N ASN A 87 -13.87 4.63 3.26
CA ASN A 87 -13.54 4.69 4.68
C ASN A 87 -12.15 5.25 5.01
N ILE A 88 -11.23 5.27 4.04
CA ILE A 88 -9.88 5.81 4.20
C ILE A 88 -9.86 7.25 3.72
N VAL A 89 -9.27 8.13 4.52
CA VAL A 89 -9.16 9.56 4.22
C VAL A 89 -7.70 9.99 4.25
N LEU A 90 -7.39 10.97 3.39
CA LEU A 90 -6.07 11.57 3.26
C LEU A 90 -5.66 12.28 4.55
N ASP A 91 -4.38 12.24 4.88
CA ASP A 91 -3.80 13.14 5.87
C ASP A 91 -4.05 14.60 5.45
N PRO A 92 -4.54 15.48 6.36
CA PRO A 92 -4.88 16.86 6.02
C PRO A 92 -3.70 17.69 5.46
N GLY A 93 -2.47 17.34 5.81
CA GLY A 93 -1.26 18.02 5.34
C GLY A 93 -0.74 17.51 4.00
N PHE A 94 -1.08 16.28 3.61
CA PHE A 94 -0.48 15.64 2.43
C PHE A 94 -0.79 16.37 1.14
N ARG A 95 -2.01 16.91 0.98
CA ARG A 95 -2.38 17.64 -0.25
C ARG A 95 -1.45 18.82 -0.52
N ALA A 96 -1.22 19.65 0.50
CA ALA A 96 -0.34 20.82 0.37
C ALA A 96 1.11 20.41 0.10
N PHE A 97 1.57 19.33 0.74
CA PHE A 97 2.89 18.76 0.49
C PHE A 97 3.05 18.25 -0.95
N TYR A 98 2.08 17.48 -1.45
CA TYR A 98 2.05 16.96 -2.81
C TYR A 98 2.13 18.07 -3.85
N ASP A 99 1.25 19.08 -3.74
CA ASP A 99 1.21 20.21 -4.67
C ASP A 99 2.54 20.98 -4.66
N TRP A 100 3.13 21.20 -3.48
CA TRP A 100 4.43 21.87 -3.34
C TRP A 100 5.57 21.05 -3.95
N ALA A 101 5.63 19.74 -3.70
CA ALA A 101 6.67 18.86 -4.24
C ALA A 101 6.61 18.82 -5.78
N LYS A 102 5.41 18.70 -6.34
CA LYS A 102 5.15 18.72 -7.79
C LYS A 102 5.60 20.05 -8.41
N ALA A 103 5.24 21.18 -7.81
CA ALA A 103 5.63 22.51 -8.29
C ALA A 103 7.14 22.77 -8.26
N ASN A 104 7.87 22.09 -7.37
CA ASN A 104 9.32 22.25 -7.20
C ASN A 104 10.16 21.17 -7.89
N ASN A 105 9.55 20.30 -8.70
CA ASN A 105 10.23 19.15 -9.34
C ASN A 105 10.94 18.25 -8.31
N ILE A 106 10.24 17.92 -7.22
CA ILE A 106 10.72 17.02 -6.17
C ILE A 106 9.86 15.75 -6.20
N PRO A 107 10.31 14.66 -6.85
CA PRO A 107 9.53 13.43 -6.91
C PRO A 107 9.24 12.87 -5.53
N ILE A 108 8.08 12.22 -5.42
CA ILE A 108 7.64 11.46 -4.25
C ILE A 108 7.66 9.98 -4.64
N VAL A 109 8.36 9.18 -3.84
CA VAL A 109 8.42 7.72 -3.94
C VAL A 109 7.75 7.14 -2.70
N ILE A 110 6.71 6.35 -2.92
CA ILE A 110 5.97 5.67 -1.86
C ILE A 110 6.62 4.31 -1.63
N LEU A 111 7.01 4.04 -0.39
CA LEU A 111 7.55 2.76 0.07
C LEU A 111 6.54 2.17 1.06
N SER A 112 5.80 1.13 0.68
CA SER A 112 4.68 0.65 1.49
C SER A 112 4.62 -0.87 1.57
N GLY A 113 4.23 -1.38 2.75
CA GLY A 113 3.87 -2.79 2.93
C GLY A 113 2.50 -3.15 2.35
N GLY A 114 1.68 -2.18 1.93
CA GLY A 114 0.40 -2.40 1.27
C GLY A 114 0.53 -2.99 -0.14
N MET A 115 -0.59 -3.01 -0.86
CA MET A 115 -0.68 -3.56 -2.23
C MET A 115 -0.87 -2.45 -3.26
N THR A 116 -0.06 -2.47 -4.32
CA THR A 116 -0.04 -1.43 -5.36
C THR A 116 -1.43 -1.05 -5.88
N PRO A 117 -2.34 -2.00 -6.21
CA PRO A 117 -3.66 -1.64 -6.74
C PRO A 117 -4.54 -0.87 -5.75
N ILE A 118 -4.46 -1.17 -4.45
CA ILE A 118 -5.19 -0.45 -3.39
C ILE A 118 -4.61 0.95 -3.21
N ILE A 119 -3.28 1.06 -3.10
CA ILE A 119 -2.59 2.34 -2.95
C ILE A 119 -2.94 3.26 -4.11
N ARG A 120 -2.90 2.73 -5.34
CA ARG A 120 -3.31 3.44 -6.56
C ARG A 120 -4.73 3.98 -6.47
N ALA A 121 -5.69 3.10 -6.21
CA ALA A 121 -7.10 3.46 -6.19
C ALA A 121 -7.38 4.54 -5.13
N LEU A 122 -6.79 4.39 -3.94
CA LEU A 122 -6.92 5.37 -2.86
C LEU A 122 -6.32 6.71 -3.24
N LEU A 123 -5.09 6.74 -3.77
CA LEU A 123 -4.45 8.00 -4.17
C LEU A 123 -5.23 8.74 -5.26
N ASP A 124 -5.65 8.02 -6.30
CA ASP A 124 -6.39 8.63 -7.42
C ASP A 124 -7.73 9.21 -6.93
N LYS A 125 -8.45 8.51 -6.05
CA LYS A 125 -9.69 9.02 -5.44
C LYS A 125 -9.43 10.20 -4.52
N LEU A 126 -8.44 10.12 -3.63
CA LEU A 126 -8.21 11.10 -2.57
C LEU A 126 -7.58 12.39 -3.08
N LEU A 127 -6.76 12.34 -4.13
CA LEU A 127 -6.21 13.52 -4.79
C LEU A 127 -7.15 14.10 -5.85
N GLY A 128 -8.06 13.28 -6.38
CA GLY A 128 -8.98 13.66 -7.45
C GLY A 128 -8.29 13.83 -8.81
N GLU A 129 -7.10 13.26 -8.97
CA GLU A 129 -6.30 13.28 -10.20
C GLU A 129 -5.50 11.98 -10.34
N ASP A 130 -4.99 11.71 -11.54
CA ASP A 130 -4.08 10.59 -11.76
C ASP A 130 -2.78 10.80 -10.93
N SER A 131 -2.56 9.92 -9.97
CA SER A 131 -1.37 9.98 -9.13
C SER A 131 -0.10 9.45 -9.80
N SER A 132 -0.09 9.12 -11.12
CA SER A 132 0.98 8.40 -11.88
C SER A 132 2.36 9.05 -11.77
N TRP A 133 2.36 10.33 -11.40
CA TRP A 133 3.55 11.09 -11.08
C TRP A 133 4.32 10.56 -9.84
N MET A 134 3.65 9.89 -8.89
CA MET A 134 4.29 9.26 -7.74
C MET A 134 4.67 7.82 -8.06
N GLN A 135 5.94 7.48 -7.84
CA GLN A 135 6.41 6.10 -7.93
C GLN A 135 5.94 5.34 -6.69
N ILE A 136 5.47 4.11 -6.89
CA ILE A 136 5.07 3.21 -5.79
C ILE A 136 6.00 2.00 -5.83
N VAL A 137 6.60 1.69 -4.69
CA VAL A 137 7.32 0.44 -4.43
C VAL A 137 6.61 -0.23 -3.27
N SER A 138 5.86 -1.28 -3.56
CA SER A 138 5.05 -2.02 -2.60
C SER A 138 4.81 -3.44 -3.06
N ASN A 139 4.09 -4.21 -2.23
CA ASN A 139 3.61 -5.53 -2.63
C ASN A 139 2.54 -5.43 -3.72
N ASP A 140 2.11 -6.58 -4.25
CA ASP A 140 1.04 -6.69 -5.22
C ASP A 140 -0.02 -7.71 -4.75
N VAL A 141 -1.05 -7.92 -5.57
CA VAL A 141 -2.11 -8.90 -5.37
C VAL A 141 -2.05 -9.98 -6.44
N GLY A 142 -2.24 -11.22 -6.02
CA GLY A 142 -2.31 -12.39 -6.90
C GLY A 142 -3.62 -13.14 -6.71
N ALA A 143 -4.02 -13.89 -7.73
CA ALA A 143 -5.11 -14.84 -7.60
C ALA A 143 -4.60 -16.12 -6.92
N LEU A 144 -5.38 -16.65 -5.99
CA LEU A 144 -5.13 -18.00 -5.46
C LEU A 144 -5.29 -19.05 -6.59
N PRO A 145 -4.59 -20.19 -6.53
CA PRO A 145 -4.63 -21.19 -7.58
C PRO A 145 -6.06 -21.66 -7.93
N GLY A 146 -6.48 -21.39 -9.17
CA GLY A 146 -7.80 -21.77 -9.68
C GLY A 146 -8.91 -20.74 -9.46
N ASN A 147 -8.62 -19.61 -8.83
CA ASN A 147 -9.60 -18.55 -8.52
C ASN A 147 -9.36 -17.27 -9.36
N ASN A 148 -10.29 -16.33 -9.28
CA ASN A 148 -10.12 -14.93 -9.67
C ASN A 148 -9.98 -14.03 -8.42
N ILE A 149 -9.17 -12.97 -8.47
CA ILE A 149 -9.00 -12.06 -7.31
C ILE A 149 -10.30 -11.42 -6.82
N ASN A 150 -11.31 -11.31 -7.69
CA ASN A 150 -12.62 -10.75 -7.40
C ASN A 150 -13.67 -11.81 -7.04
N GLU A 151 -13.22 -13.00 -6.64
CA GLU A 151 -14.06 -14.03 -6.03
C GLU A 151 -13.80 -14.10 -4.52
N GLU A 152 -14.76 -14.66 -3.79
CA GLU A 152 -14.62 -14.87 -2.35
C GLU A 152 -13.46 -15.83 -2.07
N ASN A 153 -12.55 -15.47 -1.15
CA ASN A 153 -11.28 -16.18 -0.91
C ASN A 153 -10.46 -16.37 -2.21
N GLY A 154 -10.52 -15.39 -3.11
CA GLY A 154 -9.93 -15.49 -4.45
C GLY A 154 -8.54 -14.90 -4.61
N TRP A 155 -8.06 -14.14 -3.63
CA TRP A 155 -6.82 -13.36 -3.73
C TRP A 155 -5.86 -13.64 -2.58
N GLU A 156 -4.59 -13.36 -2.82
CA GLU A 156 -3.54 -13.36 -1.82
C GLU A 156 -2.55 -12.21 -2.09
N ILE A 157 -1.79 -11.84 -1.07
CA ILE A 157 -0.68 -10.91 -1.22
C ILE A 157 0.48 -11.56 -1.99
N VAL A 158 1.01 -10.84 -2.96
CA VAL A 158 2.26 -11.16 -3.65
C VAL A 158 3.33 -10.21 -3.12
N PHE A 159 4.24 -10.74 -2.31
CA PHE A 159 5.32 -9.94 -1.74
C PHE A 159 6.29 -9.48 -2.82
N HIS A 160 6.72 -8.21 -2.73
CA HIS A 160 7.71 -7.64 -3.64
C HIS A 160 9.08 -8.27 -3.45
N ASP A 161 9.48 -8.50 -2.19
CA ASP A 161 10.78 -9.04 -1.82
C ASP A 161 10.65 -10.43 -1.15
N GLU A 162 11.70 -11.24 -1.31
CA GLU A 162 11.77 -12.62 -0.83
C GLU A 162 12.10 -12.76 0.67
N THR A 163 12.59 -11.69 1.30
CA THR A 163 13.09 -11.69 2.68
C THR A 163 12.59 -10.51 3.48
#